data_AF-A0A2I7SGE0-F1
#
_entry.id   AF-A0A2I7SGE0-F1
#
_cell.length_a   1.000
_cell.length_b   1.000
_cell.length_c   1.000
_cell.angle_alpha   90.00
_cell.angle_beta   90.00
_cell.angle_gamma   90.00
#
_symmetry.space_group_name_H-M   'P 1'
#
loop_
_entity.id
_entity.type
_entity.pdbx_description
1 polymer ?
#
loop_
_entity_poly.entity_id
_entity_poly.type
_entity_poly.pdbx_seq_one_letter_code
_entity_poly.pdbx_strand_id
1 'polypeptide(L)'
;MVRPANIFFKVLTKDGLSLEEDQIRYSLPKGVKDGNWHSFHSEQGCMLYKNPLPFYKQGYLIYVAHFDAADITTTYQEIIWVKRFRLVRQATNLDLKPFGIYRAIAQVI
;
A
#
# COMPACT_ATOMS: atom_id res chain seq x y z
N MET A 1 -17.22 -14.57 11.29
CA MET A 1 -16.16 -14.42 10.27
C MET A 1 -15.66 -12.98 10.35
N VAL A 2 -14.51 -12.74 10.99
CA VAL A 2 -13.99 -11.38 11.23
C VAL A 2 -13.41 -10.87 9.91
N ARG A 3 -14.05 -9.87 9.28
CA ARG A 3 -13.44 -9.18 8.13
C ARG A 3 -12.09 -8.64 8.61
N PRO A 4 -10.96 -8.90 7.94
CA PRO A 4 -9.72 -8.23 8.29
C PRO A 4 -9.99 -6.72 8.22
N ALA A 5 -9.66 -6.00 9.29
CA ALA A 5 -9.81 -4.55 9.37
C ALA A 5 -9.26 -3.90 8.10
N ASN A 6 -10.08 -3.09 7.43
CA ASN A 6 -9.83 -2.33 6.20
C ASN A 6 -8.34 -2.12 5.88
N ILE A 7 -7.73 -3.08 5.18
CA ILE A 7 -6.33 -2.99 4.75
C ILE A 7 -6.30 -2.07 3.54
N PHE A 8 -5.42 -1.07 3.59
CA PHE A 8 -5.12 -0.23 2.44
C PHE A 8 -3.69 -0.48 1.97
N PHE A 9 -3.51 -0.28 0.67
CA PHE A 9 -2.29 -0.60 -0.02
C PHE A 9 -1.67 0.67 -0.60
N LYS A 10 -0.37 0.81 -0.39
CA LYS A 10 0.43 1.71 -1.21
C LYS A 10 1.00 0.92 -2.38
N VAL A 11 0.78 1.42 -3.59
CA VAL A 11 1.30 0.84 -4.82
C VAL A 11 2.49 1.67 -5.29
N LEU A 12 3.58 0.99 -5.61
CA LEU A 12 4.81 1.59 -6.11
C LEU A 12 5.18 0.99 -7.47
N THR A 13 5.91 1.76 -8.26
CA THR A 13 6.54 1.27 -9.49
C THR A 13 7.50 0.12 -9.18
N LYS A 14 7.96 -0.58 -10.23
CA LYS A 14 9.00 -1.63 -10.09
C LYS A 14 10.29 -1.09 -9.47
N ASP A 15 10.54 0.20 -9.66
CA ASP A 15 11.70 0.93 -9.12
C ASP A 15 11.45 1.50 -7.70
N GLY A 16 10.28 1.24 -7.11
CA GLY A 16 9.92 1.68 -5.76
C GLY A 16 9.47 3.13 -5.66
N LEU A 17 9.00 3.73 -6.75
CA LEU A 17 8.50 5.11 -6.81
C LEU A 17 6.98 5.16 -6.61
N SER A 18 6.47 6.27 -6.09
CA SER A 18 5.03 6.55 -6.05
C SER A 18 4.44 6.56 -7.47
N LEU A 19 3.15 6.20 -7.59
CA LEU A 19 2.43 6.35 -8.87
C LEU A 19 1.98 7.80 -9.12
N GLU A 20 1.99 8.63 -8.08
CA GLU A 20 1.73 10.07 -8.15
C GLU A 20 2.85 10.82 -8.89
N GLU A 21 2.52 12.01 -9.42
CA GLU A 21 3.39 12.83 -10.28
C GLU A 21 4.77 13.12 -9.67
N ASP A 22 4.82 13.29 -8.35
CA ASP A 22 6.06 13.60 -7.61
C ASP A 22 7.06 12.43 -7.54
N GLN A 23 6.68 11.22 -7.97
CA GLN A 23 7.50 9.99 -7.98
C GLN A 23 8.31 9.78 -6.68
N ILE A 24 7.68 10.01 -5.54
CA ILE A 24 8.31 9.98 -4.23
C ILE A 24 8.80 8.56 -3.92
N ARG A 25 10.05 8.46 -3.44
CA ARG A 25 10.57 7.22 -2.84
C ARG A 25 10.20 7.14 -1.37
N TYR A 26 9.64 6.00 -0.97
CA TYR A 26 9.29 5.76 0.43
C TYR A 26 10.34 4.92 1.15
N SER A 27 10.37 5.07 2.47
CA SER A 27 11.10 4.17 3.35
C SER A 27 10.43 2.80 3.30
N LEU A 28 11.14 1.83 2.73
CA LEU A 28 10.66 0.46 2.64
C LEU A 28 10.93 -0.29 3.95
N PRO A 29 10.01 -1.18 4.37
CA PRO A 29 10.22 -2.05 5.52
C PRO A 29 11.41 -3.01 5.27
N LYS A 30 12.16 -3.33 6.32
CA LYS A 30 13.31 -4.24 6.28
C LYS A 30 13.16 -5.36 7.31
N GLY A 31 12.92 -6.58 6.84
CA GLY A 31 12.65 -7.73 7.70
C GLY A 31 11.35 -7.52 8.49
N VAL A 32 11.46 -7.48 9.82
CA VAL A 32 10.32 -7.20 10.73
C VAL A 32 10.16 -5.71 11.07
N LYS A 33 11.04 -4.84 10.56
CA LYS A 33 10.97 -3.39 10.82
C LYS A 33 10.09 -2.71 9.80
N ASP A 34 9.08 -1.99 10.29
CA ASP A 34 8.28 -1.06 9.50
C ASP A 34 9.17 0.05 8.90
N GLY A 35 8.72 0.62 7.79
CA GLY A 35 9.26 1.85 7.24
C GLY A 35 8.95 3.06 8.12
N ASN A 36 9.62 4.18 7.82
CA ASN A 36 9.39 5.44 8.52
C ASN A 36 8.00 6.02 8.22
N TRP A 37 7.50 6.83 9.15
CA TRP A 37 6.34 7.68 8.88
C TRP A 37 6.69 8.74 7.84
N HIS A 38 5.79 8.90 6.87
CA HIS A 38 5.84 9.92 5.85
C HIS A 38 4.66 10.86 6.05
N SER A 39 4.93 12.17 6.05
CA SER A 39 3.95 13.23 6.22
C SER A 39 3.91 14.11 4.98
N PHE A 40 2.71 14.55 4.59
CA PHE A 40 2.48 15.35 3.40
C PHE A 40 1.90 16.71 3.78
N HIS A 41 2.49 17.76 3.24
CA HIS A 41 2.01 19.13 3.41
C HIS A 41 0.96 19.54 2.36
N SER A 42 0.84 18.78 1.26
CA SER A 42 -0.19 19.00 0.23
C SER A 42 -1.59 18.81 0.81
N GLU A 43 -2.59 19.53 0.28
CA GLU A 43 -3.98 19.51 0.78
C GLU A 43 -4.57 18.09 0.82
N GLN A 44 -4.40 17.33 -0.26
CA GLN A 44 -4.94 15.98 -0.37
C GLN A 44 -4.06 14.94 0.34
N GLY A 45 -2.74 15.13 0.40
CA GLY A 45 -1.82 14.14 0.97
C GLY A 45 -1.44 13.07 -0.06
N CYS A 46 -1.47 11.79 0.33
CA CYS A 46 -1.04 10.67 -0.51
C CYS A 46 -2.14 9.62 -0.68
N MET A 47 -2.15 9.01 -1.87
CA MET A 47 -3.18 8.07 -2.28
C MET A 47 -2.86 6.64 -1.83
N LEU A 48 -3.85 5.98 -1.22
CA LEU A 48 -3.84 4.55 -0.87
C LEU A 48 -5.07 3.85 -1.47
N TYR A 49 -4.90 2.57 -1.79
CA TYR A 49 -5.89 1.76 -2.51
C TYR A 49 -6.49 0.68 -1.62
N LYS A 50 -7.79 0.44 -1.74
CA LYS A 50 -8.45 -0.74 -1.17
C LYS A 50 -8.22 -1.98 -2.02
N ASN A 51 -8.24 -1.84 -3.34
CA ASN A 51 -8.11 -2.95 -4.28
C ASN A 51 -6.81 -2.85 -5.11
N PRO A 52 -5.80 -3.69 -4.84
CA PRO A 52 -4.53 -3.66 -5.56
C PRO A 52 -4.52 -4.49 -6.86
N LEU A 53 -5.63 -5.15 -7.24
CA LEU A 53 -5.70 -6.07 -8.39
C LEU A 53 -5.27 -5.46 -9.74
N PRO A 54 -5.71 -4.24 -10.13
CA PRO A 54 -5.30 -3.66 -11.40
C PRO A 54 -3.79 -3.47 -11.50
N PHE A 55 -3.16 -3.14 -10.37
CA PHE A 55 -1.73 -2.83 -10.27
C PHE A 55 -0.87 -4.09 -10.24
N TYR A 56 -1.36 -5.14 -9.57
CA TYR A 56 -0.68 -6.42 -9.55
C TYR A 56 -0.47 -6.98 -10.96
N LYS A 57 -1.50 -6.88 -11.82
CA LYS A 57 -1.43 -7.36 -13.22
C LYS A 57 -0.39 -6.61 -14.07
N GLN A 58 0.00 -5.39 -13.66
CA GLN A 58 1.00 -4.57 -14.33
C GLN A 58 2.42 -4.79 -13.77
N GLY A 59 2.56 -5.65 -12.75
CA GLY A 59 3.83 -5.96 -12.10
C GLY A 59 4.31 -4.88 -11.13
N TYR A 60 3.40 -4.07 -10.59
CA TYR A 60 3.74 -3.09 -9.55
C TYR A 60 3.97 -3.73 -8.19
N LEU A 61 4.75 -3.03 -7.35
CA LEU A 61 5.01 -3.43 -5.98
C LEU A 61 3.85 -2.97 -5.10
N ILE A 62 3.33 -3.87 -4.28
CA ILE A 62 2.17 -3.61 -3.40
C ILE A 62 2.63 -3.77 -1.96
N TYR A 63 2.46 -2.70 -1.18
CA TYR A 63 2.80 -2.66 0.24
C TYR A 63 1.56 -2.38 1.06
N VAL A 64 1.50 -2.96 2.25
CA VAL A 64 0.49 -2.62 3.24
C VAL A 64 0.88 -1.32 3.92
N ALA A 65 -0.06 -0.38 3.93
CA ALA A 65 0.09 0.92 4.59
C ALA A 65 -0.55 0.89 5.98
N HIS A 66 0.08 1.60 6.92
CA HIS A 66 -0.47 1.90 8.22
C HIS A 66 -0.59 3.41 8.38
N PHE A 67 -1.72 3.87 8.92
CA PHE A 67 -2.07 5.26 9.12
C PHE A 67 -3.14 5.37 10.21
N ASP A 68 -3.26 6.55 10.83
CA ASP A 68 -4.31 6.81 11.81
C ASP A 68 -5.57 7.32 11.11
N ALA A 69 -6.76 7.00 11.61
CA ALA A 69 -8.02 7.44 11.00
C ALA A 69 -8.14 8.97 10.92
N ALA A 70 -7.50 9.69 11.84
CA ALA A 70 -7.43 11.15 11.86
C ALA A 70 -6.60 11.74 10.71
N ASP A 71 -5.75 10.93 10.06
CA ASP A 71 -4.92 11.35 8.92
C ASP A 71 -5.67 11.27 7.58
N ILE A 72 -6.87 10.69 7.54
CA ILE A 72 -7.68 10.58 6.32
C ILE A 72 -8.20 11.97 5.95
N THR A 73 -7.85 12.43 4.75
CA THR A 73 -8.35 13.71 4.21
C THR A 73 -9.66 13.52 3.47
N THR A 74 -9.69 12.52 2.57
CA THR A 74 -10.82 12.24 1.71
C THR A 74 -10.91 10.74 1.42
N THR A 75 -12.13 10.24 1.31
CA THR A 75 -12.42 8.87 0.84
C THR A 75 -13.20 8.94 -0.46
N TYR A 76 -12.77 8.19 -1.47
CA TYR A 76 -13.49 8.07 -2.73
C TYR A 76 -13.45 6.64 -3.24
N GLN A 77 -14.61 5.97 -3.22
CA GLN A 77 -14.77 4.59 -3.69
C GLN A 77 -13.71 3.63 -3.08
N GLU A 78 -12.79 3.16 -3.92
CA GLU A 78 -11.71 2.22 -3.63
C GLU A 78 -10.39 2.90 -3.24
N ILE A 79 -10.41 4.22 -3.03
CA ILE A 79 -9.24 5.04 -2.74
C ILE A 79 -9.48 5.86 -1.47
N ILE A 80 -8.43 6.04 -0.68
CA ILE A 80 -8.36 7.07 0.35
C ILE A 80 -7.13 7.94 0.14
N TRP A 81 -7.23 9.16 0.64
CA TRP A 81 -6.13 10.10 0.73
C TRP A 81 -5.77 10.31 2.19
N VAL A 82 -4.47 10.27 2.51
CA VAL A 82 -3.96 10.39 3.88
C VAL A 82 -2.82 11.41 3.98
N LYS A 83 -2.81 12.21 5.04
CA LYS A 83 -1.73 13.16 5.35
C LYS A 83 -0.48 12.48 5.87
N ARG A 84 -0.63 11.30 6.47
CA ARG A 84 0.47 10.58 7.08
C ARG A 84 0.25 9.08 7.00
N PHE A 85 1.30 8.34 6.61
CA PHE A 85 1.30 6.88 6.62
C PHE A 85 2.71 6.32 6.74
N ARG A 86 2.84 5.02 6.99
CA ARG A 86 4.08 4.26 6.83
C ARG A 86 3.83 2.94 6.13
N LEU A 87 4.87 2.40 5.47
CA LEU A 87 4.84 1.06 4.88
C LEU A 87 5.27 0.03 5.91
N VAL A 88 4.42 -0.95 6.21
CA VAL A 88 4.73 -1.94 7.27
C VAL A 88 5.33 -3.23 6.73
N ARG A 89 4.87 -3.68 5.56
CA ARG A 89 5.39 -4.87 4.86
C ARG A 89 4.95 -4.88 3.40
N GLN A 90 5.61 -5.67 2.57
CA GLN A 90 5.07 -6.01 1.26
C GLN A 90 3.82 -6.90 1.42
N ALA A 91 2.79 -6.66 0.61
CA ALA A 91 1.56 -7.42 0.67
C ALA A 91 1.80 -8.91 0.37
N THR A 92 1.32 -9.76 1.27
CA THR A 92 1.44 -11.22 1.20
C THR A 92 0.28 -11.84 0.43
N ASN A 93 0.38 -13.13 0.10
CA ASN A 93 -0.74 -13.87 -0.50
C ASN A 93 -2.01 -13.82 0.36
N LEU A 94 -1.89 -13.75 1.70
CA LEU A 94 -3.06 -13.64 2.58
C LEU A 94 -3.74 -12.27 2.44
N ASP A 95 -2.95 -11.20 2.33
CA ASP A 95 -3.46 -9.83 2.14
C ASP A 95 -4.15 -9.68 0.77
N LEU A 96 -3.65 -10.40 -0.24
CA LEU A 96 -4.07 -10.28 -1.64
C LEU A 96 -5.16 -11.28 -2.05
N LYS A 97 -5.36 -12.36 -1.29
CA LYS A 97 -6.38 -13.41 -1.52
C LYS A 97 -7.80 -12.86 -1.72
N PRO A 98 -8.29 -11.88 -0.94
CA PRO A 98 -9.63 -11.32 -1.13
C PRO A 98 -9.88 -10.70 -2.51
N PHE A 99 -8.81 -10.33 -3.21
CA PHE A 99 -8.86 -9.72 -4.54
C PHE A 99 -8.63 -10.73 -5.68
N GLY A 100 -8.61 -12.03 -5.37
CA GLY A 100 -8.35 -13.08 -6.35
C GLY A 100 -6.91 -13.15 -6.84
N ILE A 101 -5.97 -12.55 -6.09
CA ILE A 101 -4.55 -12.56 -6.43
C ILE A 101 -3.89 -13.71 -5.68
N TYR A 102 -3.39 -14.69 -6.43
CA TYR A 102 -2.66 -15.83 -5.91
C TYR A 102 -1.26 -15.82 -6.51
N ARG A 103 -0.23 -15.43 -5.74
CA ARG A 103 1.14 -15.66 -6.19
C ARG A 103 1.41 -17.15 -6.01
N ALA A 104 1.82 -17.83 -7.09
CA ALA A 104 2.43 -19.14 -6.94
C ALA A 104 3.57 -18.99 -5.93
N ILE A 105 3.60 -19.86 -4.91
CA ILE A 105 4.75 -19.94 -4.02
C ILE A 105 5.88 -20.39 -4.94
N ALA A 106 6.80 -19.49 -5.28
CA ALA A 106 8.07 -19.91 -5.82
C ALA A 106 8.71 -20.75 -4.72
N GLN A 107 8.68 -22.07 -4.87
CA GLN A 107 9.55 -22.95 -4.12
C GLN A 107 10.97 -22.46 -4.40
N VAL A 108 11.60 -21.86 -3.40
CA VAL A 108 13.04 -21.71 -3.39
C VAL A 108 13.56 -23.15 -3.29
N ILE A 109 14.11 -23.66 -4.41
CA ILE A 109 14.84 -24.93 -4.46
C ILE A 109 16.26 -24.66 -3.95
#